data_AF-A0A434S1N6-F1
#
_entry.id   AF-A0A434S1N6-F1
#
_cell.length_a   1.000
_cell.length_b   1.000
_cell.length_c   1.000
_cell.angle_alpha   90.00
_cell.angle_beta   90.00
_cell.angle_gamma   90.00
#
_symmetry.space_group_name_H-M   'P 1'
#
loop_
_entity.id
_entity.type
_entity.pdbx_description
1 polymer ?
#
loop_
_entity_poly.entity_id
_entity_poly.type
_entity_poly.pdbx_seq_one_letter_code
_entity_poly.pdbx_strand_id
1 'polypeptide(L)'
;SGLVQLSMRMAGKDVLRDSDMQAASIGTPLEPCPEYSGLQRGDLVFWKGHVAIMTDAKDMIHANGHTMLVSREGLKDAVERIGYLYGGPTGFRRP
;
A
#
# COMPACT_ATOMS: atom_id res chain seq x y z
N SER A 1 5.95 -0.87 5.69
CA SER A 1 7.10 -0.53 4.83
C SER A 1 8.14 -1.66 4.71
N GLY A 2 8.49 -2.36 5.81
CA GLY A 2 9.45 -3.49 5.74
C GLY A 2 9.00 -4.65 4.85
N LEU A 3 7.71 -5.02 4.89
CA LEU A 3 7.12 -6.01 3.98
C LEU A 3 7.36 -5.63 2.51
N VAL A 4 6.99 -4.39 2.12
CA VAL A 4 7.21 -3.86 0.77
C VAL A 4 8.68 -3.89 0.39
N GLN A 5 9.57 -3.46 1.30
CA GLN A 5 11.01 -3.44 1.02
C GLN A 5 11.56 -4.84 0.74
N LEU A 6 11.22 -5.81 1.58
CA LEU A 6 11.68 -7.18 1.38
C LEU A 6 11.12 -7.78 0.09
N SER A 7 9.81 -7.62 -0.17
CA SER A 7 9.18 -8.12 -1.39
C SER A 7 9.81 -7.53 -2.66
N MET A 8 10.09 -6.22 -2.68
CA MET A 8 10.74 -5.55 -3.82
C MET A 8 12.17 -6.05 -4.03
N ARG A 9 12.97 -6.15 -2.96
CA ARG A 9 14.35 -6.64 -3.04
C ARG A 9 14.42 -8.08 -3.54
N MET A 10 13.51 -8.94 -3.10
CA MET A 10 13.42 -10.31 -3.60
C MET A 10 13.03 -10.37 -5.09
N ALA A 11 12.40 -9.32 -5.62
CA ALA A 11 12.12 -9.14 -7.05
C ALA A 11 13.21 -8.34 -7.79
N GLY A 12 14.39 -8.13 -7.17
CA GLY A 12 15.51 -7.40 -7.77
C GLY A 12 15.34 -5.88 -7.83
N LYS A 13 14.41 -5.30 -7.05
CA LYS A 13 14.15 -3.86 -6.97
C LYS A 13 14.66 -3.29 -5.65
N ASP A 14 15.62 -2.37 -5.72
CA ASP A 14 16.09 -1.62 -4.55
C ASP A 14 15.11 -0.52 -4.16
N VAL A 15 14.74 -0.50 -2.88
CA VAL A 15 13.81 0.50 -2.33
C VAL A 15 14.23 0.95 -0.93
N LEU A 16 13.95 2.23 -0.65
CA LEU A 16 14.21 2.85 0.65
C LEU A 16 13.34 2.24 1.76
N ARG A 17 13.75 2.42 3.02
CA ARG A 17 13.19 1.67 4.15
C ARG A 17 11.84 2.19 4.60
N ASP A 18 11.65 3.50 4.65
CA ASP A 18 10.51 4.12 5.31
C ASP A 18 9.38 4.44 4.34
N SER A 19 8.12 4.40 4.82
CA SER A 19 6.94 4.47 3.95
C SER A 19 6.84 5.81 3.21
N ASP A 20 7.29 6.90 3.82
CA ASP A 20 7.36 8.23 3.19
C ASP A 20 8.41 8.28 2.09
N MET A 21 9.61 7.72 2.33
CA MET A 21 10.65 7.58 1.32
C MET A 21 10.21 6.67 0.18
N GLN A 22 9.50 5.58 0.49
CA GLN A 22 8.91 4.67 -0.50
C GLN A 22 7.84 5.39 -1.33
N ALA A 23 6.95 6.15 -0.68
CA ALA A 23 5.94 6.97 -1.33
C ALA A 23 6.56 8.09 -2.18
N ALA A 24 7.78 8.53 -1.91
CA ALA A 24 8.49 9.54 -2.69
C ALA A 24 9.29 8.95 -3.88
N SER A 25 9.73 7.69 -3.80
CA SER A 25 10.71 7.12 -4.75
C SER A 25 10.22 5.95 -5.61
N ILE A 26 9.27 5.13 -5.17
CA ILE A 26 8.94 3.87 -5.86
C ILE A 26 8.05 4.11 -7.08
N GLY A 27 8.52 3.74 -8.27
CA GLY A 27 7.66 3.68 -9.47
C GLY A 27 7.04 5.02 -9.85
N THR A 28 5.87 4.99 -10.49
CA THR A 28 5.15 6.20 -10.90
C THR A 28 3.92 6.45 -10.01
N PRO A 29 3.62 7.70 -9.61
CA PRO A 29 2.34 8.05 -9.00
C PRO A 29 1.19 7.71 -9.93
N LEU A 30 0.05 7.32 -9.37
CA LEU A 30 -1.20 7.15 -10.10
C LEU A 30 -2.37 7.62 -9.26
N GLU A 31 -3.41 8.10 -9.94
CA GLU A 31 -4.70 8.42 -9.32
C GLU A 31 -5.68 7.30 -9.68
N PRO A 32 -6.17 6.53 -8.70
CA PRO A 32 -7.19 5.54 -8.98
C PRO A 32 -8.49 6.22 -9.40
N CYS A 33 -9.29 5.48 -10.19
CA CYS A 33 -10.64 5.90 -10.52
C CYS A 33 -11.53 5.91 -9.25
N PRO A 34 -12.75 6.50 -9.30
CA PRO A 34 -13.66 6.49 -8.17
C PRO A 34 -13.80 5.11 -7.53
N GLU A 35 -13.97 5.12 -6.21
CA GLU A 35 -14.05 3.90 -5.39
C GLU A 35 -12.83 2.97 -5.47
N TYR A 36 -11.65 3.52 -5.76
CA TYR A 36 -10.39 2.79 -5.87
C TYR A 36 -10.35 1.78 -7.01
N SER A 37 -11.11 2.02 -8.09
CA SER A 37 -11.05 1.21 -9.30
C SER A 37 -9.82 1.56 -10.15
N GLY A 38 -9.42 0.66 -11.05
CA GLY A 38 -8.24 0.84 -11.91
C GLY A 38 -6.90 0.46 -11.26
N LEU A 39 -6.92 0.04 -9.98
CA LEU A 39 -5.78 -0.59 -9.32
C LEU A 39 -5.55 -2.00 -9.83
N GLN A 40 -4.29 -2.41 -9.85
CA GLN A 40 -3.86 -3.74 -10.26
C GLN A 40 -2.93 -4.38 -9.24
N ARG A 41 -2.73 -5.69 -9.37
CA ARG A 41 -1.75 -6.44 -8.59
C ARG A 41 -0.37 -5.78 -8.68
N GLY A 42 0.24 -5.56 -7.52
CA GLY A 42 1.56 -4.93 -7.38
C GLY A 42 1.52 -3.42 -7.17
N ASP A 43 0.38 -2.75 -7.39
CA ASP A 43 0.23 -1.34 -7.01
C ASP A 43 0.37 -1.18 -5.51
N LEU A 44 0.91 -0.03 -5.09
CA LEU A 44 1.14 0.30 -3.70
C LEU A 44 0.16 1.37 -3.24
N VAL A 45 -0.38 1.19 -2.03
CA VAL A 45 -1.28 2.13 -1.38
C VAL A 45 -0.61 2.68 -0.13
N PHE A 46 -0.52 3.99 -0.01
CA PHE A 46 0.16 4.67 1.09
C PHE A 46 -0.81 5.42 1.99
N TRP A 47 -0.53 5.40 3.29
CA TRP A 47 -1.09 6.29 4.29
C TRP A 47 0.07 6.94 5.06
N LYS A 48 -0.20 7.92 5.92
CA LYS A 48 0.82 8.47 6.81
C LYS A 48 1.39 7.37 7.71
N GLY A 49 2.65 6.99 7.48
CA GLY A 49 3.36 5.96 8.25
C GLY A 49 3.02 4.51 7.88
N HIS A 50 2.21 4.27 6.84
CA HIS A 50 1.77 2.92 6.48
C HIS A 50 1.75 2.68 4.98
N VAL A 51 1.92 1.43 4.55
CA VAL A 51 1.89 1.03 3.13
C VAL A 51 1.42 -0.41 2.97
N ALA A 52 0.66 -0.66 1.90
CA ALA A 52 0.15 -1.97 1.49
C ALA A 52 0.52 -2.27 0.03
N ILE A 53 0.45 -3.56 -0.34
CA ILE A 53 0.60 -4.03 -1.73
C ILE A 53 -0.74 -4.59 -2.20
N MET A 54 -1.26 -4.11 -3.32
CA MET A 54 -2.43 -4.70 -3.98
C MET A 54 -2.10 -6.12 -4.45
N THR A 55 -2.92 -7.11 -4.07
CA THR A 55 -2.79 -8.49 -4.55
C THR A 55 -3.60 -8.75 -5.82
N ASP A 56 -4.61 -7.92 -6.06
CA ASP A 56 -5.46 -7.88 -7.25
C ASP A 56 -6.14 -6.50 -7.34
N ALA A 57 -7.27 -6.39 -8.05
CA ALA A 57 -7.98 -5.13 -8.24
C ALA A 57 -8.75 -4.63 -7.00
N LYS A 58 -8.91 -5.45 -5.95
CA LYS A 58 -9.74 -5.16 -4.78
C LYS A 58 -9.04 -5.44 -3.46
N ASP A 59 -8.27 -6.52 -3.40
CA ASP A 59 -7.61 -6.98 -2.18
C ASP A 59 -6.17 -6.48 -2.09
N MET A 60 -5.71 -6.26 -0.86
CA MET A 60 -4.33 -5.90 -0.56
C MET A 60 -3.77 -6.74 0.58
N ILE A 61 -2.43 -6.82 0.64
CA ILE A 61 -1.67 -7.42 1.74
C ILE A 61 -0.84 -6.34 2.44
N HIS A 62 -0.84 -6.37 3.78
CA HIS A 62 -0.04 -5.46 4.59
C HIS A 62 0.28 -6.04 5.97
N ALA A 63 1.38 -5.57 6.56
CA ALA A 63 1.65 -5.75 7.98
C ALA A 63 0.95 -4.64 8.75
N ASN A 64 -0.05 -4.94 9.57
CA ASN A 64 -0.93 -3.93 10.18
C ASN A 64 -0.85 -3.91 11.70
N GLY A 65 -1.00 -2.71 12.28
CA GLY A 65 -1.04 -2.51 13.74
C GLY A 65 -2.40 -2.83 14.39
N HIS A 66 -3.44 -3.15 13.61
CA HIS A 66 -4.77 -3.46 14.15
C HIS A 66 -4.82 -4.88 14.73
N THR A 67 -4.28 -5.84 14.00
CA THR A 67 -4.24 -7.27 14.36
C THR A 67 -2.85 -7.74 14.75
N MET A 68 -1.81 -6.90 14.55
CA MET A 68 -0.39 -7.25 14.75
C MET A 68 0.06 -8.45 13.90
N LEU A 69 -0.57 -8.64 12.73
CA LEU A 69 -0.29 -9.70 11.78
C LEU A 69 -0.03 -9.13 10.38
N VAL A 70 0.49 -9.98 9.49
CA VAL A 70 0.40 -9.76 8.05
C VAL A 70 -0.93 -10.35 7.57
N SER A 71 -1.82 -9.51 7.07
CA SER A 71 -3.17 -9.90 6.64
C SER A 71 -3.42 -9.52 5.19
N ARG A 72 -4.34 -10.26 4.57
CA ARG A 72 -4.98 -9.88 3.31
C ARG A 72 -6.40 -9.42 3.61
N GLU A 73 -6.76 -8.23 3.15
CA GLU A 73 -8.10 -7.67 3.31
C GLU A 73 -8.46 -6.74 2.14
N GLY A 74 -9.76 -6.43 2.00
CA GLY A 74 -10.25 -5.54 0.96
C GLY A 74 -9.79 -4.10 1.19
N LEU A 75 -9.37 -3.42 0.11
CA LEU A 75 -8.90 -2.04 0.21
C LEU A 75 -9.97 -1.10 0.76
N LYS A 76 -11.24 -1.24 0.33
CA LYS A 76 -12.34 -0.38 0.79
C LYS A 76 -12.55 -0.50 2.30
N ASP A 77 -12.65 -1.72 2.80
CA ASP A 77 -12.87 -2.01 4.22
C ASP A 77 -11.71 -1.48 5.07
N ALA A 78 -10.47 -1.65 4.59
CA ALA A 78 -9.31 -1.12 5.27
C ALA A 78 -9.25 0.42 5.25
N VAL A 79 -9.62 1.06 4.14
CA VAL A 79 -9.70 2.53 4.06
C VAL A 79 -10.73 3.06 5.05
N GLU A 80 -11.90 2.44 5.15
CA GLU A 80 -12.94 2.83 6.10
C GLU A 80 -12.45 2.66 7.55
N ARG A 81 -11.89 1.49 7.86
CA ARG A 81 -11.36 1.16 9.19
C ARG A 81 -10.19 2.05 9.62
N ILE A 82 -9.24 2.31 8.72
CA ILE A 82 -8.06 3.16 8.99
C ILE A 82 -8.48 4.64 9.03
N GLY A 83 -9.43 5.03 8.17
CA GLY A 83 -9.87 6.41 7.96
C GLY A 83 -10.32 7.09 9.24
N TYR A 84 -10.99 6.37 10.14
CA TYR A 84 -11.46 6.90 11.41
C TYR A 84 -10.34 7.44 12.32
N LEU A 85 -9.15 6.83 12.28
CA LEU A 85 -8.03 7.20 13.16
C LEU A 85 -6.92 7.99 12.45
N TYR A 86 -6.66 7.67 11.19
CA TYR A 86 -5.45 8.12 10.48
C TYR A 86 -5.72 8.79 9.13
N GLY A 87 -6.99 8.92 8.74
CA GLY A 87 -7.39 9.45 7.44
C GLY A 87 -7.25 8.45 6.29
N GLY A 88 -7.60 8.90 5.09
CA GLY A 88 -7.56 8.09 3.87
C GLY A 88 -6.14 7.90 3.30
N PRO A 89 -6.01 7.12 2.22
CA PRO A 89 -4.76 6.98 1.50
C PRO A 89 -4.21 8.35 1.07
N THR A 90 -2.89 8.53 1.21
CA THR A 90 -2.16 9.74 0.84
C THR A 90 -1.53 9.65 -0.55
N GLY A 91 -1.55 8.48 -1.19
CA GLY A 91 -1.06 8.30 -2.54
C GLY A 91 -1.03 6.85 -2.98
N PHE A 92 -0.96 6.65 -4.30
CA PHE A 92 -0.87 5.36 -4.95
C PHE A 92 0.31 5.36 -5.91
N ARG A 93 1.06 4.25 -6.00
CA ARG A 93 2.17 4.12 -6.95
C ARG A 93 2.20 2.78 -7.64
N ARG A 94 2.66 2.78 -8.89
CA ARG A 94 2.89 1.59 -9.72
C ARG A 94 4.39 1.35 -9.89
N PRO A 95 4.95 0.32 -9.24
CA PRO A 95 6.39 0.02 -9.22
C PRO A 95 6.99 -0.45 -10.55
#